data_AF-A0A430Q6E7-F1
#
_entry.id   AF-A0A430Q6E7-F1
#
_cell.length_a   1.000
_cell.length_b   1.000
_cell.length_c   1.000
_cell.angle_alpha   90.00
_cell.angle_beta   90.00
_cell.angle_gamma   90.00
#
_symmetry.space_group_name_H-M   'P 1'
#
loop_
_entity.id
_entity.type
_entity.pdbx_description
1 polymer ?
#
loop_
_entity_poly.entity_id
_entity_poly.type
_entity_poly.pdbx_seq_one_letter_code
_entity_poly.pdbx_strand_id
1 'polypeptide(L)'
;MVGAFPVFKLGALAIKQIGKPLANYLKRKAKTNTFFRNYVCLPPAQLYHLWETRLKLKLLGLELPKGVNKLSEDAAVDLGSEVLGEIIIFVVGATCLLLEYRRQVRKEHNKDDCIQQTLDQLTSRVNELMTVVEIQDAKVRELAKAIAISSPKHDH
;
A
#
# COMPACT_ATOMS: atom_id res chain seq x y z
N MET A 1 -8.31 -1.98 -18.60
CA MET A 1 -8.54 -1.97 -17.13
C MET A 1 -9.46 -3.16 -16.77
N VAL A 2 -8.94 -4.40 -16.77
CA VAL A 2 -9.76 -5.64 -16.65
C VAL A 2 -9.31 -6.56 -15.49
N GLY A 3 -8.34 -6.12 -14.67
CA GLY A 3 -7.83 -6.92 -13.54
C GLY A 3 -8.48 -6.64 -12.17
N ALA A 4 -9.14 -5.49 -11.99
CA ALA A 4 -9.61 -5.06 -10.66
C ALA A 4 -10.87 -5.80 -10.18
N PHE A 5 -11.80 -6.11 -11.09
CA PHE A 5 -13.08 -6.74 -10.74
C PHE A 5 -12.95 -8.21 -10.30
N PRO A 6 -12.11 -9.07 -10.94
CA PRO A 6 -11.91 -10.45 -10.50
C PRO A 6 -11.15 -10.53 -9.17
N VAL A 7 -10.08 -9.74 -8.99
CA VAL A 7 -9.26 -9.77 -7.77
C VAL A 7 -10.05 -9.29 -6.56
N PHE A 8 -10.81 -8.19 -6.70
CA PHE A 8 -11.66 -7.70 -5.62
C PHE A 8 -12.73 -8.73 -5.22
N LYS A 9 -13.39 -9.35 -6.20
CA LYS A 9 -14.42 -10.36 -5.95
C LYS A 9 -13.86 -11.61 -5.28
N LEU A 10 -12.67 -12.07 -5.71
CA LEU A 10 -11.96 -13.18 -5.11
C LEU A 10 -11.50 -12.85 -3.68
N GLY A 11 -10.98 -11.66 -3.44
CA GLY A 11 -10.62 -11.18 -2.10
C GLY A 11 -11.80 -11.14 -1.15
N ALA A 12 -12.94 -10.57 -1.60
CA ALA A 12 -14.17 -10.54 -0.81
C ALA A 12 -14.71 -11.94 -0.49
N LEU A 13 -14.63 -12.88 -1.44
CA LEU A 13 -14.99 -14.29 -1.24
C LEU A 13 -14.05 -14.99 -0.24
N ALA A 14 -12.74 -14.75 -0.34
CA ALA A 14 -11.75 -15.34 0.55
C ALA A 14 -11.94 -14.86 2.00
N ILE A 15 -12.18 -13.56 2.20
CA ILE A 15 -12.51 -13.01 3.53
C ILE A 15 -13.75 -13.71 4.10
N LYS A 16 -14.79 -13.92 3.28
CA LYS A 16 -16.03 -14.58 3.71
C LYS A 16 -15.83 -16.07 4.02
N GLN A 17 -14.96 -16.76 3.28
CA GLN A 17 -14.64 -18.17 3.50
C GLN A 17 -13.76 -18.41 4.71
N ILE A 18 -12.88 -17.48 5.07
CA ILE A 18 -12.03 -17.58 6.27
C ILE A 18 -12.76 -17.05 7.51
N GLY A 19 -13.63 -16.05 7.35
CA GLY A 19 -14.41 -15.43 8.44
C GLY A 19 -15.35 -16.41 9.12
N LYS A 20 -16.12 -17.18 8.36
CA LYS A 20 -17.06 -18.16 8.91
C LYS A 20 -16.43 -19.26 9.78
N PRO A 21 -15.39 -19.99 9.35
CA PRO A 21 -14.75 -21.00 10.18
C PRO A 21 -14.08 -20.39 11.42
N LEU A 22 -13.49 -19.19 11.29
CA LEU A 22 -12.88 -18.49 12.42
C LEU A 22 -13.94 -18.05 13.45
N ALA A 23 -15.03 -17.44 13.02
CA ALA A 23 -16.15 -17.05 13.90
C ALA A 23 -16.76 -18.28 14.60
N ASN A 24 -16.93 -19.40 13.88
CA ASN A 24 -17.41 -20.65 14.46
C ASN A 24 -16.45 -21.23 15.50
N TYR A 25 -15.14 -21.10 15.28
CA TYR A 25 -14.12 -21.49 16.26
C TYR A 25 -14.18 -20.60 17.51
N LEU A 26 -14.26 -19.28 17.34
CA LEU A 26 -14.38 -18.32 18.44
C LEU A 26 -15.65 -18.55 19.26
N LYS A 27 -16.78 -18.84 18.59
CA LYS A 27 -18.06 -19.19 19.23
C LYS A 27 -17.95 -20.44 20.08
N ARG A 28 -17.31 -21.51 19.58
CA ARG A 28 -17.05 -22.73 20.37
C ARG A 28 -16.19 -22.41 21.61
N LYS A 29 -15.16 -21.57 21.44
CA LYS A 29 -14.25 -21.17 22.52
C LYS A 29 -14.93 -20.28 23.57
N ALA A 30 -15.87 -19.44 23.16
CA ALA A 30 -16.68 -18.63 24.07
C ALA A 30 -17.69 -19.46 24.89
N LYS A 31 -18.14 -20.60 24.36
CA LYS A 31 -18.99 -21.54 25.11
C LYS A 31 -18.21 -22.38 26.12
N THR A 32 -16.96 -22.72 25.82
CA THR A 32 -16.12 -23.53 26.71
C THR A 32 -15.40 -22.70 27.78
N ASN A 33 -15.11 -21.42 27.51
CA ASN A 33 -14.37 -20.56 28.42
C ASN A 33 -15.13 -19.27 28.75
N THR A 34 -15.63 -19.18 29.97
CA THR A 34 -16.38 -18.02 30.50
C THR A 34 -15.53 -16.75 30.56
N PHE A 35 -14.21 -16.87 30.75
CA PHE A 35 -13.30 -15.71 30.70
C PHE A 35 -13.27 -15.13 29.29
N PHE A 36 -13.06 -15.99 28.29
CA PHE A 36 -13.07 -15.58 26.88
C PHE A 36 -14.43 -14.98 26.49
N ARG A 37 -15.51 -15.58 26.96
CA ARG A 37 -16.88 -15.07 26.79
C ARG A 37 -16.99 -13.62 27.28
N ASN A 38 -16.72 -13.38 28.56
CA ASN A 38 -17.01 -12.11 29.22
C ASN A 38 -16.01 -11.00 28.89
N TYR A 39 -14.73 -11.33 28.66
CA TYR A 39 -13.68 -10.33 28.44
C TYR A 39 -13.34 -10.10 26.96
N VAL A 40 -13.52 -11.09 26.10
CA VAL A 40 -13.14 -10.97 24.69
C VAL A 40 -14.37 -10.81 23.81
N CYS A 41 -15.38 -11.68 23.97
CA CYS A 41 -16.50 -11.77 23.03
C CYS A 41 -17.64 -10.77 23.32
N LEU A 42 -18.03 -10.64 24.60
CA LEU A 42 -19.14 -9.76 25.02
C LEU A 42 -18.87 -8.26 24.84
N PRO A 43 -17.67 -7.71 25.18
CA PRO A 43 -17.43 -6.28 25.08
C PRO A 43 -17.59 -5.72 23.65
N PRO A 44 -17.00 -6.31 22.59
CA PRO A 44 -17.21 -5.83 21.23
C PRO A 44 -18.66 -6.01 20.77
N ALA A 45 -19.34 -7.09 21.17
CA ALA A 45 -20.75 -7.30 20.84
C ALA A 45 -21.66 -6.20 21.44
N GLN A 46 -21.45 -5.87 22.71
CA GLN A 46 -22.22 -4.83 23.39
C GLN A 46 -21.90 -3.44 22.83
N LEU A 47 -20.62 -3.16 22.56
CA LEU A 47 -20.21 -1.91 21.91
C LEU A 47 -20.83 -1.76 20.52
N TYR A 48 -20.82 -2.82 19.70
CA TYR A 48 -21.44 -2.82 18.38
C TYR A 48 -22.93 -2.51 18.47
N HIS A 49 -23.64 -3.18 19.37
CA HIS A 49 -25.08 -2.94 19.56
C HIS A 49 -25.39 -1.52 20.04
N LEU A 50 -24.59 -0.99 20.97
CA LEU A 50 -24.70 0.39 21.45
C LEU A 50 -24.42 1.40 20.34
N TRP A 51 -23.40 1.16 19.52
CA TRP A 51 -23.09 2.01 18.37
C TRP A 51 -24.21 1.96 17.34
N GLU A 52 -24.65 0.78 16.96
CA GLU A 52 -25.70 0.58 15.96
C GLU A 52 -27.01 1.26 16.38
N THR A 53 -27.46 1.05 17.62
CA THR A 53 -28.69 1.66 18.16
C THR A 53 -28.57 3.18 18.24
N ARG A 54 -27.45 3.71 18.74
CA ARG A 54 -27.21 5.16 18.79
C ARG A 54 -27.16 5.80 17.40
N LEU A 55 -26.50 5.14 16.45
CA LEU A 55 -26.33 5.65 15.09
C LEU A 55 -27.66 5.68 14.34
N LYS A 56 -28.47 4.62 14.45
CA LYS A 56 -29.83 4.56 13.88
C LYS A 56 -30.73 5.66 14.45
N LEU A 57 -30.72 5.85 15.77
CA LEU A 57 -31.55 6.86 16.41
C LEU A 57 -31.09 8.29 16.07
N LYS A 58 -29.78 8.53 16.00
CA LYS A 58 -29.22 9.81 15.57
C LYS A 58 -29.57 10.14 14.11
N LEU A 59 -29.52 9.15 13.21
CA LEU A 59 -29.93 9.30 11.82
C LEU A 59 -31.42 9.61 11.67
N LEU A 60 -32.25 9.02 12.54
CA LEU A 60 -33.70 9.25 12.56
C LEU A 60 -34.12 10.49 13.37
N GLY A 61 -33.17 11.22 13.98
CA GLY A 61 -33.44 12.41 14.80
C GLY A 61 -34.20 12.11 16.10
N LEU A 62 -34.19 10.86 16.56
CA LEU A 62 -34.89 10.41 17.75
C LEU A 62 -34.02 10.56 19.00
N GLU A 63 -34.64 10.79 20.16
CA GLU A 63 -33.93 10.89 21.44
C GLU A 63 -33.21 9.58 21.79
N LEU A 64 -31.98 9.71 22.30
CA LEU A 64 -31.17 8.55 22.68
C LEU A 64 -31.77 7.87 23.93
N PRO A 65 -31.90 6.52 23.96
CA PRO A 65 -32.53 5.83 25.06
C PRO A 65 -31.62 5.91 26.30
N LYS A 66 -32.21 6.14 27.49
CA LYS A 66 -31.47 6.20 28.77
C LYS A 66 -30.82 4.86 29.17
N GLY A 67 -31.22 3.76 28.55
CA GLY A 67 -30.57 2.45 28.70
C GLY A 67 -30.90 1.55 27.51
N VAL A 68 -29.87 1.08 26.81
CA VAL A 68 -30.02 0.05 25.76
C VAL A 68 -30.03 -1.30 26.47
N ASN A 69 -31.08 -2.10 26.24
CA ASN A 69 -31.18 -3.45 26.80
C ASN A 69 -29.98 -4.27 26.33
N LYS A 70 -29.26 -4.86 27.29
CA LYS A 70 -28.12 -5.74 26.99
C LYS A 70 -28.65 -6.96 26.23
N LEU A 71 -27.94 -7.36 25.17
CA LEU A 71 -28.24 -8.62 24.47
C LEU A 71 -28.19 -9.79 25.45
N SER A 72 -29.06 -10.78 25.23
CA SER A 72 -28.95 -12.09 25.87
C SER A 72 -27.55 -12.66 25.63
N GLU A 73 -26.99 -13.37 26.62
CA GLU A 73 -25.60 -13.83 26.58
C GLU A 73 -25.29 -14.64 25.32
N ASP A 74 -26.21 -15.50 24.89
CA ASP A 74 -26.05 -16.32 23.68
C ASP A 74 -26.00 -15.47 22.40
N ALA A 75 -26.85 -14.45 22.31
CA ALA A 75 -26.88 -13.54 21.16
C ALA A 75 -25.62 -12.65 21.13
N ALA A 76 -25.12 -12.23 22.30
CA ALA A 76 -23.88 -11.47 22.41
C ALA A 76 -22.65 -12.30 22.01
N VAL A 77 -22.64 -13.60 22.34
CA VAL A 77 -21.57 -14.53 21.92
C VAL A 77 -21.58 -14.72 20.41
N ASP A 78 -22.75 -14.86 19.81
CA ASP A 78 -22.88 -15.04 18.37
C ASP A 78 -22.40 -13.82 17.59
N LEU A 79 -22.92 -12.64 17.94
CA LEU A 79 -22.53 -11.37 17.32
C LEU A 79 -21.05 -11.05 17.58
N GLY A 80 -20.58 -11.23 18.82
CA GLY A 80 -19.21 -10.96 19.21
C GLY A 80 -18.20 -11.82 18.45
N SER A 81 -18.50 -13.10 18.26
CA SER A 81 -17.61 -14.03 17.57
C SER A 81 -17.50 -13.73 16.07
N GLU A 82 -18.61 -13.29 15.45
CA GLU A 82 -18.64 -12.87 14.05
C GLU A 82 -17.81 -11.59 13.85
N VAL A 83 -18.08 -10.56 14.65
CA VAL A 83 -17.34 -9.29 14.60
C VAL A 83 -15.85 -9.47 14.90
N LEU A 84 -15.49 -10.26 15.91
CA LEU A 84 -14.08 -10.56 16.23
C LEU A 84 -13.39 -11.30 15.08
N GLY A 85 -14.06 -12.28 14.46
CA GLY A 85 -13.50 -13.02 13.34
C GLY A 85 -13.16 -12.10 12.16
N GLU A 86 -14.06 -11.18 11.84
CA GLU A 86 -13.83 -10.19 10.79
C GLU A 86 -12.70 -9.22 11.14
N ILE A 87 -12.67 -8.70 12.36
CA ILE A 87 -11.61 -7.79 12.82
C ILE A 87 -10.24 -8.46 12.74
N ILE A 88 -10.11 -9.72 13.18
CA ILE A 88 -8.83 -10.44 13.16
C ILE A 88 -8.33 -10.59 11.72
N ILE A 89 -9.18 -11.02 10.79
CA ILE A 89 -8.80 -11.19 9.38
C ILE A 89 -8.42 -9.85 8.77
N PHE A 90 -9.19 -8.80 9.08
CA PHE A 90 -8.92 -7.46 8.56
C PHE A 90 -7.61 -6.89 9.09
N VAL A 91 -7.33 -7.03 10.38
CA VAL A 91 -6.06 -6.57 10.99
C VAL A 91 -4.87 -7.32 10.43
N VAL A 92 -4.96 -8.65 10.30
CA VAL A 92 -3.88 -9.46 9.72
C VAL A 92 -3.65 -9.06 8.25
N GLY A 93 -4.72 -8.95 7.46
CA GLY A 93 -4.65 -8.55 6.05
C GLY A 93 -4.08 -7.13 5.88
N ALA A 94 -4.57 -6.17 6.65
CA ALA A 94 -4.09 -4.79 6.63
C ALA A 94 -2.62 -4.70 7.06
N THR A 95 -2.22 -5.47 8.08
CA THR A 95 -0.82 -5.54 8.52
C THR A 95 0.08 -6.11 7.42
N CYS A 96 -0.30 -7.23 6.80
CA CYS A 96 0.43 -7.79 5.68
C CYS A 96 0.58 -6.80 4.52
N LEU A 97 -0.51 -6.13 4.14
CA LEU A 97 -0.51 -5.12 3.08
C LEU A 97 0.41 -3.95 3.41
N LEU A 98 0.35 -3.43 4.64
CA LEU A 98 1.25 -2.35 5.08
C LEU A 98 2.72 -2.79 5.06
N LEU A 99 3.02 -4.01 5.48
CA LEU A 99 4.39 -4.55 5.44
C LEU A 99 4.88 -4.72 3.99
N GLU A 100 4.04 -5.25 3.10
CA GLU A 100 4.37 -5.38 1.67
C GLU A 100 4.56 -4.02 1.02
N TYR A 101 3.68 -3.06 1.29
CA TYR A 101 3.81 -1.69 0.82
C TYR A 101 5.13 -1.07 1.28
N ARG A 102 5.46 -1.16 2.59
CA ARG A 102 6.74 -0.68 3.12
C ARG A 102 7.94 -1.37 2.46
N ARG A 103 7.85 -2.67 2.19
CA ARG A 103 8.88 -3.43 1.49
C ARG A 103 9.02 -2.97 0.04
N GLN A 104 7.91 -2.69 -0.64
CA GLN A 104 7.87 -2.26 -2.03
C GLN A 104 8.47 -0.86 -2.21
N VAL A 105 8.08 0.11 -1.36
CA VAL A 105 8.64 1.46 -1.39
C VAL A 105 10.16 1.44 -1.26
N ARG A 106 10.71 0.63 -0.34
CA ARG A 106 12.19 0.48 -0.21
C ARG A 106 12.82 -0.12 -1.47
N LYS A 107 12.15 -1.03 -2.16
CA LYS A 107 12.66 -1.63 -3.41
C LYS A 107 12.58 -0.65 -4.58
N GLU A 108 11.59 0.23 -4.61
CA GLU A 108 11.44 1.28 -5.62
C GLU A 108 12.52 2.35 -5.47
N HIS A 109 12.78 2.85 -4.25
CA HIS A 109 13.87 3.80 -4.00
C HIS A 109 15.23 3.31 -4.53
N ASN A 110 15.60 2.06 -4.26
CA ASN A 110 16.87 1.51 -4.76
C ASN A 110 16.94 1.44 -6.31
N LYS A 111 15.79 1.25 -6.97
CA LYS A 111 15.73 1.25 -8.44
C LYS A 111 15.86 2.67 -8.97
N ASP A 112 15.17 3.62 -8.35
CA ASP A 112 15.24 5.03 -8.73
C ASP A 112 16.67 5.56 -8.59
N ASP A 113 17.36 5.22 -7.49
CA ASP A 113 18.77 5.59 -7.27
C ASP A 113 19.68 5.03 -8.37
N CYS A 114 19.48 3.77 -8.76
CA CYS A 114 20.23 3.14 -9.85
C CYS A 114 19.98 3.81 -11.21
N ILE A 115 18.71 4.18 -11.48
CA ILE A 115 18.34 4.91 -12.70
C ILE A 115 18.99 6.29 -12.71
N GLN A 116 18.95 7.03 -11.60
CA GLN A 116 19.59 8.33 -11.47
C GLN A 116 21.10 8.25 -11.74
N GLN A 117 21.80 7.28 -11.13
CA GLN A 117 23.22 7.05 -11.39
C GLN A 117 23.52 6.78 -12.87
N THR A 118 22.64 6.01 -13.53
CA THR A 118 22.78 5.73 -14.96
C THR A 118 22.60 7.00 -15.79
N LEU A 119 21.62 7.85 -15.46
CA LEU A 119 21.42 9.13 -16.14
C LEU A 119 22.60 10.09 -15.95
N ASP A 120 23.15 10.16 -14.75
CA ASP A 120 24.33 10.99 -14.45
C ASP A 120 25.56 10.52 -15.24
N GLN A 121 25.74 9.19 -15.35
CA GLN A 121 26.80 8.60 -16.17
C GLN A 121 26.63 8.94 -17.65
N LEU A 122 25.43 8.76 -18.22
CA LEU A 122 25.18 9.12 -19.61
C LEU A 122 25.42 10.61 -19.86
N THR A 123 24.95 11.48 -18.97
CA THR A 123 25.13 12.93 -19.07
C THR A 123 26.62 13.29 -19.05
N SER A 124 27.39 12.67 -18.16
CA SER A 124 28.85 12.86 -18.08
C SER A 124 29.55 12.42 -19.36
N ARG A 125 29.16 11.28 -19.94
CA ARG A 125 29.72 10.78 -21.21
C ARG A 125 29.39 11.71 -22.39
N VAL A 126 28.18 12.28 -22.42
CA VAL A 126 27.81 13.26 -23.45
C VAL A 126 28.68 14.52 -23.34
N ASN A 127 28.90 15.03 -22.13
CA ASN A 127 29.75 16.21 -21.91
C ASN A 127 31.22 15.94 -22.27
N GLU A 128 31.73 14.77 -21.92
CA GLU A 128 33.07 14.33 -22.30
C GLU A 128 33.22 14.29 -23.83
N LEU A 129 32.26 13.66 -24.53
CA LEU A 129 32.27 13.57 -25.98
C LEU A 129 32.19 14.95 -26.64
N MET A 130 31.36 15.85 -26.11
CA MET A 130 31.24 17.23 -26.58
C MET A 130 32.56 18.00 -26.43
N THR A 131 33.26 17.83 -25.30
CA THR A 131 34.60 18.40 -25.09
C THR A 131 35.60 17.87 -26.12
N VAL A 132 35.56 16.57 -26.42
CA VAL A 132 36.43 15.95 -27.44
C VAL A 132 36.15 16.53 -28.83
N VAL A 133 34.87 16.74 -29.17
CA VAL A 133 34.47 17.36 -30.45
C VAL A 133 35.03 18.79 -30.55
N GLU A 134 34.90 19.61 -29.51
CA GLU A 134 35.44 20.97 -29.48
C GLU A 134 36.97 20.99 -29.67
N ILE A 135 37.69 20.07 -29.01
CA ILE A 135 39.14 19.94 -29.15
C ILE A 135 39.52 19.53 -30.58
N GLN A 136 38.79 18.59 -31.17
CA GLN A 136 39.04 18.17 -32.56
C GLN A 136 38.81 19.33 -33.54
N ASP A 137 37.74 20.09 -33.36
CA ASP A 137 37.42 21.25 -34.20
C ASP A 137 38.49 22.36 -34.07
N ALA A 138 39.02 22.60 -32.88
CA ALA A 138 40.17 23.49 -32.67
C ALA A 138 41.43 23.00 -33.42
N LYS A 139 41.76 21.71 -33.33
CA LYS A 139 42.91 21.12 -34.05
C LYS A 139 42.75 21.22 -35.57
N VAL A 140 41.55 20.98 -36.10
CA VAL A 140 41.27 21.13 -37.54
C VAL A 140 41.49 22.57 -37.99
N ARG A 141 41.04 23.57 -37.21
CA ARG A 141 41.29 24.98 -37.50
C ARG A 141 42.78 25.34 -37.50
N GLU A 142 43.56 24.82 -36.54
CA GLU A 142 45.01 25.05 -36.49
C GLU A 142 45.72 24.45 -37.70
N LEU A 143 45.41 23.20 -38.07
CA LEU A 143 45.96 22.56 -39.25
C LEU A 143 45.57 23.31 -40.54
N ALA A 144 44.33 23.76 -40.66
CA ALA A 144 43.89 24.55 -41.81
C ALA A 144 44.67 25.88 -41.93
N LYS A 145 44.95 26.56 -40.81
CA LYS A 145 45.81 27.75 -40.79
C LYS A 145 47.25 27.43 -41.18
N ALA A 146 47.82 26.36 -40.65
CA ALA A 146 49.19 25.94 -40.98
C ALA A 146 49.33 25.59 -42.47
N ILE A 147 48.33 24.95 -43.07
CA ILE A 147 48.26 24.67 -44.52
C ILE A 147 48.18 25.99 -45.30
N ALA A 148 47.32 26.93 -44.89
CA ALA A 148 47.19 28.23 -45.56
C ALA A 148 48.49 29.06 -45.52
N ILE A 149 49.27 28.98 -44.43
CA ILE A 149 50.56 29.66 -44.29
C ILE A 149 51.67 28.97 -45.09
N SER A 150 51.64 27.64 -45.16
CA SER A 150 52.64 26.84 -45.89
C SER A 150 52.34 26.69 -47.39
N SER A 151 51.17 27.12 -47.86
CA SER A 151 50.85 27.22 -49.27
C SER A 151 51.54 28.47 -49.85
N PRO A 152 52.61 28.32 -50.65
CA PRO A 152 53.19 29.47 -51.33
C PRO A 152 52.14 30.03 -52.28
N LYS A 153 51.93 31.34 -52.23
CA LYS A 153 51.09 32.06 -53.17
C LYS A 153 51.62 31.81 -54.58
N HIS A 154 51.06 30.81 -55.27
CA HIS A 154 51.26 30.65 -56.70
C HIS A 154 50.36 31.67 -57.38
N ASP A 155 50.73 32.94 -57.22
CA ASP A 155 50.37 33.97 -58.19
C ASP A 155 51.19 33.64 -59.44
N HIS A 156 50.56 33.04 -60.45
CA HIS A 156 50.82 33.23 -61.88
C HIS A 156 49.72 32.55 -62.69
#